data_AF-A0A6A3MWB2-F1
#
_entry.id   AF-A0A6A3MWB2-F1
#
_cell.length_a   1.000
_cell.length_b   1.000
_cell.length_c   1.000
_cell.angle_alpha   90.00
_cell.angle_beta   90.00
_cell.angle_gamma   90.00
#
_symmetry.space_group_name_H-M   'P 1'
#
loop_
_entity.id
_entity.type
_entity.pdbx_description
1 polymer ?
#
loop_
_entity_poly.entity_id
_entity_poly.type
_entity_poly.pdbx_seq_one_letter_code
_entity_poly.pdbx_strand_id
1 'polypeptide(L)'
;MQAVHGWLATIDLRLLVANMEVLKTTAISEKKAAKLLKKFVASKEEEENADLVINEEVKVQLTQVLAHLEGKKPQIQLQQDEYQFGQY
;
A
#
# COMPACT_ATOMS: atom_id res chain seq x y z
N MET A 1 17.22 25.27 26.73
CA MET A 1 17.61 24.56 25.49
C MET A 1 16.41 23.75 25.06
N GLN A 2 15.75 24.19 23.98
CA GLN A 2 14.48 23.63 23.53
C GLN A 2 14.71 22.33 22.78
N ALA A 3 13.87 21.34 23.11
CA ALA A 3 13.74 20.08 22.41
C ALA A 3 13.58 20.34 20.91
N VAL A 4 14.46 19.76 20.12
CA VAL A 4 14.33 19.78 18.66
C VAL A 4 13.10 18.94 18.33
N HIS A 5 12.05 19.67 17.97
CA HIS A 5 10.72 19.17 17.68
C HIS A 5 10.77 18.00 16.70
N GLY A 6 10.02 16.95 17.03
CA GLY A 6 9.80 15.79 16.18
C GLY A 6 9.30 16.22 14.80
N TRP A 7 10.19 16.16 13.83
CA TRP A 7 9.93 16.42 12.42
C TRP A 7 9.88 15.10 11.64
N LEU A 8 8.99 14.22 12.07
CA LEU A 8 8.35 13.25 11.19
C LEU A 8 6.88 13.25 11.62
N ALA A 9 6.22 14.34 11.26
CA ALA A 9 4.78 14.44 11.30
C ALA A 9 4.23 13.16 10.67
N THR A 10 3.56 12.37 11.50
CA THR A 10 2.54 11.42 11.12
C THR A 10 1.85 11.98 9.89
N ILE A 11 1.95 11.31 8.74
CA ILE A 11 1.14 11.68 7.57
C ILE A 11 -0.29 11.70 8.07
N ASP A 12 -0.83 12.91 8.25
CA ASP A 12 -2.19 13.08 8.72
C ASP A 12 -3.08 12.73 7.53
N LEU A 13 -3.50 11.46 7.48
CA LEU A 13 -4.45 10.94 6.51
C LEU A 13 -5.72 11.82 6.45
N ARG A 14 -6.06 12.58 7.50
CA ARG A 14 -7.20 13.51 7.50
C ARG A 14 -6.93 14.74 6.63
N LEU A 15 -5.69 15.21 6.51
CA LEU A 15 -5.33 16.36 5.69
C LEU A 15 -5.34 16.02 4.19
N LEU A 16 -5.00 14.77 3.83
CA LEU A 16 -5.07 14.26 2.46
C LEU A 16 -6.53 13.99 2.04
N VAL A 17 -7.38 13.58 3.00
CA VAL A 17 -8.84 13.47 2.81
C VAL A 17 -9.53 14.83 2.70
N ALA A 18 -8.94 15.92 3.22
CA ALA A 18 -9.56 17.25 3.14
C ALA A 18 -9.80 17.77 1.70
N ASN A 19 -9.10 17.22 0.69
CA ASN A 19 -9.35 17.48 -0.74
C ASN A 19 -10.11 16.35 -1.45
N MET A 20 -10.28 15.18 -0.83
CA MET A 20 -11.05 14.05 -1.36
C MET A 20 -12.40 13.97 -0.65
N GLU A 21 -13.45 14.46 -1.30
CA GLU A 21 -14.81 14.24 -0.81
C GLU A 21 -15.22 12.77 -0.98
N VAL A 22 -15.32 12.05 0.13
CA VAL A 22 -15.85 10.69 0.16
C VAL A 22 -17.37 10.75 0.07
N LEU A 23 -17.92 10.49 -1.12
CA LEU A 23 -19.36 10.54 -1.37
C LEU A 23 -20.14 9.43 -0.66
N LYS A 24 -19.55 8.23 -0.56
CA LYS A 24 -20.16 7.06 0.09
C LYS A 24 -19.13 5.99 0.40
N THR A 25 -19.29 5.33 1.55
CA THR A 25 -18.53 4.13 1.93
C THR A 25 -19.47 2.94 2.03
N THR A 26 -19.04 1.76 1.60
CA THR A 26 -19.82 0.52 1.75
C THR A 26 -18.89 -0.63 2.05
N ALA A 27 -19.20 -1.41 3.08
CA ALA A 27 -18.46 -2.61 3.40
C ALA A 27 -18.63 -3.65 2.29
N ILE A 28 -17.53 -4.31 1.90
CA ILE A 28 -17.53 -5.40 0.92
C ILE A 28 -17.04 -6.68 1.59
N SER A 29 -17.50 -7.82 1.09
CA SER A 29 -16.98 -9.11 1.54
C SER A 29 -15.55 -9.35 1.06
N GLU A 30 -14.79 -10.15 1.80
CA GLU A 30 -13.41 -10.53 1.45
C GLU A 30 -13.32 -11.11 0.04
N LYS A 31 -14.29 -11.94 -0.36
CA LYS A 31 -14.38 -12.49 -1.73
C LYS A 31 -14.52 -11.40 -2.80
N LYS A 32 -15.29 -10.33 -2.52
CA LYS A 32 -15.40 -9.17 -3.42
C LYS A 32 -14.11 -8.37 -3.44
N ALA A 33 -13.48 -8.16 -2.28
CA ALA A 33 -12.20 -7.47 -2.16
C ALA A 33 -11.10 -8.20 -2.96
N ALA A 34 -10.98 -9.52 -2.81
CA ALA A 34 -10.02 -10.33 -3.56
C ALA A 34 -10.23 -10.23 -5.07
N LYS A 35 -11.49 -10.24 -5.53
CA LYS A 35 -11.82 -10.10 -6.96
C LYS A 35 -11.44 -8.73 -7.51
N LEU A 36 -11.67 -7.66 -6.75
CA LEU A 36 -11.27 -6.31 -7.14
C LEU A 36 -9.75 -6.19 -7.20
N LEU A 37 -9.06 -6.72 -6.19
CA LEU A 37 -7.61 -6.65 -6.11
C LEU A 37 -6.92 -7.42 -7.25
N LYS A 38 -7.42 -8.60 -7.60
CA LYS A 38 -6.93 -9.35 -8.78
C LYS A 38 -7.03 -8.55 -10.07
N LYS A 39 -8.18 -7.90 -10.29
CA LYS A 39 -8.40 -7.08 -11.48
C LYS A 39 -7.47 -5.87 -11.52
N PHE A 40 -7.25 -5.24 -10.37
CA PHE A 40 -6.35 -4.10 -10.27
C PHE A 40 -4.90 -4.49 -10.58
N VAL A 41 -4.39 -5.58 -10.00
CA VAL A 41 -3.03 -6.06 -10.29
C VAL A 41 -2.88 -6.41 -11.76
N ALA A 42 -3.81 -7.20 -12.34
CA ALA A 42 -3.76 -7.54 -13.76
C ALA A 42 -3.76 -6.30 -14.67
N SER A 43 -4.62 -5.32 -14.39
CA SER A 43 -4.68 -4.06 -15.13
C SER A 43 -3.40 -3.23 -15.02
N LYS A 44 -2.62 -3.42 -13.95
CA LYS A 44 -1.38 -2.68 -13.71
C LYS A 44 -0.14 -3.40 -14.21
N GLU A 45 -0.21 -4.71 -14.41
CA GLU A 45 0.80 -5.48 -15.13
C GLU A 45 0.72 -5.26 -16.65
N GLU A 46 -0.48 -4.96 -17.16
CA GLU A 46 -0.72 -4.62 -18.57
C GLU A 46 -0.56 -3.11 -18.88
N GLU A 47 -0.17 -2.30 -17.89
CA GLU A 47 -0.03 -0.85 -18.07
C GLU A 47 1.26 -0.51 -18.83
N GLU A 48 1.13 0.14 -19.99
CA GLU A 48 2.27 0.57 -20.80
C GLU A 48 2.84 1.92 -20.36
N ASN A 49 2.08 2.70 -19.57
CA ASN A 49 2.54 3.96 -19.03
C ASN A 49 3.48 3.73 -17.84
N ALA A 50 4.78 3.93 -18.06
CA ALA A 50 5.84 3.75 -17.07
C ALA A 50 5.62 4.51 -15.75
N ASP A 51 4.91 5.65 -15.76
CA ASP A 51 4.61 6.41 -14.54
C ASP A 51 3.45 5.79 -13.72
N LEU A 52 2.66 4.92 -14.33
CA LEU A 52 1.47 4.28 -13.76
C LEU A 52 1.65 2.78 -13.49
N VAL A 53 2.79 2.21 -13.88
CA VAL A 53 3.20 0.85 -13.56
C VAL A 53 3.30 0.68 -12.05
N ILE A 54 2.82 -0.45 -11.54
CA ILE A 54 2.97 -0.79 -10.13
C ILE A 54 4.44 -1.03 -9.82
N ASN A 55 4.96 -0.36 -8.77
CA ASN A 55 6.25 -0.70 -8.20
C ASN A 55 6.22 -2.12 -7.63
N GLU A 56 7.32 -2.87 -7.78
CA GLU A 56 7.51 -4.22 -7.26
C GLU A 56 7.22 -4.33 -5.76
N GLU A 57 7.57 -3.33 -4.94
CA GLU A 57 7.22 -3.33 -3.50
C GLU A 57 5.70 -3.38 -3.29
N VAL A 58 4.97 -2.52 -4.00
CA VAL A 58 3.50 -2.45 -3.93
C VAL A 58 2.91 -3.77 -4.44
N LYS A 59 3.48 -4.37 -5.49
CA LYS A 59 3.06 -5.67 -6.01
C LYS A 59 3.17 -6.78 -4.96
N VAL A 60 4.28 -6.83 -4.22
CA VAL A 60 4.50 -7.80 -3.14
C VAL A 60 3.45 -7.61 -2.03
N GLN A 61 3.23 -6.37 -1.60
CA GLN A 61 2.24 -6.05 -0.57
C GLN A 61 0.82 -6.46 -1.00
N LEU A 62 0.41 -6.14 -2.24
CA LEU A 62 -0.89 -6.54 -2.77
C LEU A 62 -1.04 -8.06 -2.86
N THR A 63 0.04 -8.78 -3.19
CA THR A 63 0.05 -10.24 -3.22
C THR A 63 -0.15 -10.85 -1.83
N GLN A 64 0.48 -10.26 -0.79
CA GLN A 64 0.29 -10.68 0.60
C GLN A 64 -1.17 -10.45 1.07
N VAL A 65 -1.75 -9.29 0.74
CA VAL A 65 -3.16 -8.99 1.03
C VAL A 65 -4.08 -9.98 0.32
N LEU A 66 -3.80 -10.28 -0.95
CA LEU A 66 -4.58 -11.25 -1.71
C LEU A 66 -4.50 -12.66 -1.12
N ALA A 67 -3.32 -13.10 -0.69
CA ALA A 67 -3.15 -14.38 -0.02
C ALA A 67 -3.98 -14.44 1.28
N HIS A 68 -3.97 -13.37 2.07
CA HIS A 68 -4.79 -13.26 3.27
C HIS A 68 -6.29 -13.35 2.97
N LEU A 69 -6.78 -12.60 1.97
CA LEU A 69 -8.19 -12.62 1.55
C LEU A 69 -8.64 -13.97 0.97
N GLU A 70 -7.70 -14.80 0.50
CA GLU A 70 -7.94 -16.17 0.04
C GLU A 70 -7.87 -17.22 1.16
N GLY A 71 -7.62 -16.80 2.41
CA GLY A 71 -7.45 -17.70 3.55
C GLY A 71 -6.11 -18.46 3.56
N LYS A 72 -5.16 -18.06 2.72
CA LYS A 72 -3.79 -18.58 2.77
C LYS A 72 -3.03 -17.84 3.87
N LYS A 73 -2.16 -18.54 4.60
CA LYS A 73 -1.24 -17.87 5.53
C LYS A 73 -0.39 -16.89 4.71
N PRO A 74 -0.45 -15.57 5.00
CA PRO A 74 0.43 -14.62 4.34
C PRO A 74 1.87 -15.01 4.67
N GLN A 75 2.66 -15.30 3.64
CA GLN A 75 4.10 -15.37 3.81
C GLN A 75 4.56 -13.92 3.97
N ILE A 76 4.68 -13.48 5.23
CA ILE A 76 5.34 -12.23 5.56
C ILE A 76 6.81 -12.47 5.22
N GLN A 77 7.20 -12.16 3.98
CA GLN A 77 8.59 -11.88 3.69
C GLN A 77 8.86 -10.54 4.38
N LEU A 78 9.49 -10.61 5.55
CA LEU A 78 10.11 -9.44 6.15
C LEU A 78 11.07 -8.92 5.08
N GLN A 79 10.75 -7.80 4.46
CA GLN A 79 11.72 -7.02 3.72
C GLN A 79 12.83 -6.71 4.72
N GLN A 80 13.89 -7.52 4.70
CA GLN A 80 15.18 -7.16 5.26
C GLN A 80 15.78 -6.15 4.29
N ASP A 81 15.13 -5.00 4.15
CA ASP A 81 15.82 -3.83 3.67
C ASP A 81 16.74 -3.43 4.82
N GLU A 82 18.01 -3.85 4.71
CA GLU A 82 19.10 -3.14 5.35
C GLU A 82 18.96 -1.67 4.95
N TYR A 83 18.28 -0.90 5.80
CA TYR A 83 18.45 0.53 5.86
C TYR A 83 19.91 0.79 6.22
N GLN A 84 20.78 0.80 5.22
CA GLN A 84 22.14 1.36 5.28
C GLN A 84 21.97 2.88 5.47
N PHE A 85 21.59 3.27 6.69
CA PHE A 85 21.61 4.64 7.15
C PHE A 85 23.08 5.05 7.25
N GLY A 86 23.55 5.76 6.22
CA GLY A 86 24.65 6.71 6.30
C GLY A 86 25.99 6.20 6.82
N GLN A 87 26.89 5.89 5.90
CA GLN A 87 28.29 6.29 6.03
C GLN A 87 28.73 6.74 4.63
N TYR A 88 28.86 8.06 4.44
CA TYR A 88 29.89 8.80 3.69
C TYR A 88 29.47 10.27 3.58
#